data_AF-A0A2E0SXU3-F1
#
_entry.id   AF-A0A2E0SXU3-F1
#
_cell.length_a   1.000
_cell.length_b   1.000
_cell.length_c   1.000
_cell.angle_alpha   90.00
_cell.angle_beta   90.00
_cell.angle_gamma   90.00
#
_symmetry.space_group_name_H-M   'P 1'
#
loop_
_entity.id
_entity.type
_entity.pdbx_description
1 polymer ?
#
loop_
_entity_poly.entity_id
_entity_poly.type
_entity_poly.pdbx_seq_one_letter_code
_entity_poly.pdbx_strand_id
1 'polypeptide(L)'
;MSTLFDPGLQPERTELAWRRTALALGAGSIVAMRVIPAAFGSAWWALVGVAGLIASAMFWLGARRRYREVNEVLAREGDRGRMPGAGLLIALTLFTLGAALLSLAIVITVVSAV
;
A
#
# COMPACT_ATOMS: atom_id res chain seq x y z
N MET A 1 38.65 -4.10 12.03
CA MET A 1 37.58 -3.08 11.92
C MET A 1 36.77 -3.43 10.70
N SER A 2 35.63 -4.13 10.88
CA SER A 2 34.74 -4.44 9.76
C SER A 2 34.14 -3.14 9.26
N THR A 3 34.54 -2.73 8.06
CA THR A 3 33.91 -1.65 7.32
C THR A 3 32.40 -1.89 7.30
N LEU A 4 31.64 -0.92 7.79
CA LEU A 4 30.18 -1.01 7.81
C LEU A 4 29.72 -1.17 6.37
N PHE A 5 29.23 -2.36 6.00
CA PHE A 5 28.91 -2.73 4.63
C PHE A 5 27.73 -1.91 4.06
N ASP A 6 26.95 -1.27 4.94
CA ASP A 6 25.85 -0.39 4.57
C ASP A 6 25.60 0.66 5.68
N PRO A 7 26.35 1.76 5.72
CA PRO A 7 26.07 2.87 6.63
C PRO A 7 24.90 3.69 6.06
N GLY A 8 23.72 3.50 6.64
CA GLY A 8 22.62 4.46 6.51
C GLY A 8 21.66 4.30 5.33
N LEU A 9 21.68 3.23 4.53
CA LEU A 9 20.73 3.04 3.41
C LEU A 9 19.35 2.47 3.82
N GLN A 10 19.06 2.36 5.12
CA GLN A 10 17.77 1.84 5.59
C GLN A 10 16.54 2.64 5.09
N PRO A 11 16.58 3.99 5.01
CA PRO A 11 15.46 4.76 4.46
C PRO A 11 15.17 4.45 2.98
N GLU A 12 16.22 4.29 2.17
CA GLU A 12 16.10 3.96 0.74
C GLU A 12 15.56 2.54 0.54
N ARG A 13 16.06 1.56 1.31
CA ARG A 13 15.54 0.18 1.29
C ARG A 13 14.06 0.13 1.65
N THR A 14 13.65 0.95 2.62
CA THR A 14 12.25 1.06 3.04
C THR A 14 11.39 1.70 1.95
N GLU A 15 11.85 2.79 1.31
CA GLU A 15 11.15 3.41 0.18
C GLU A 15 10.97 2.44 -0.99
N LEU A 16 12.02 1.70 -1.35
CA LEU A 16 11.96 0.71 -2.42
C LEU A 16 11.00 -0.43 -2.11
N ALA A 17 10.94 -0.89 -0.85
CA ALA A 17 9.92 -1.85 -0.41
C ALA A 17 8.50 -1.28 -0.58
N TRP A 18 8.25 -0.03 -0.17
CA TRP A 18 6.94 0.61 -0.36
C TRP A 18 6.56 0.80 -1.83
N ARG A 19 7.53 1.14 -2.70
CA ARG A 19 7.29 1.24 -4.15
C ARG A 19 6.88 -0.11 -4.73
N ARG A 20 7.53 -1.22 -4.32
CA ARG A 20 7.12 -2.57 -4.71
C ARG A 20 5.70 -2.91 -4.23
N THR A 21 5.36 -2.57 -2.98
CA THR A 21 4.01 -2.78 -2.45
C THR A 21 2.95 -1.99 -3.24
N ALA A 22 3.22 -0.72 -3.54
CA ALA A 22 2.31 0.10 -4.33
C ALA A 22 2.14 -0.45 -5.76
N LEU A 23 3.22 -0.89 -6.42
CA LEU A 23 3.14 -1.51 -7.75
C LEU A 23 2.37 -2.84 -7.73
N ALA A 24 2.58 -3.68 -6.72
CA ALA A 24 1.84 -4.92 -6.56
C ALA A 24 0.34 -4.67 -6.36
N LEU A 25 -0.02 -3.68 -5.52
CA LEU A 25 -1.40 -3.23 -5.36
C LEU A 25 -1.99 -2.70 -6.68
N GLY A 26 -1.22 -1.92 -7.43
CA GLY A 26 -1.64 -1.37 -8.72
C GLY A 26 -1.91 -2.47 -9.75
N ALA A 27 -0.98 -3.40 -9.90
CA ALA A 27 -1.13 -4.55 -10.80
C ALA A 27 -2.35 -5.41 -10.43
N GLY A 28 -2.51 -5.75 -9.15
CA GLY A 28 -3.67 -6.49 -8.67
C GLY A 28 -4.99 -5.76 -8.94
N SER A 29 -4.99 -4.44 -8.80
CA SER A 29 -6.16 -3.59 -9.06
C SER A 29 -6.55 -3.57 -10.55
N ILE A 30 -5.56 -3.50 -11.45
CA ILE A 30 -5.80 -3.58 -12.90
C ILE A 30 -6.38 -4.95 -13.27
N VAL A 31 -5.84 -6.02 -12.71
CA VAL A 31 -6.38 -7.38 -12.91
C VAL A 31 -7.82 -7.46 -12.39
N ALA A 32 -8.09 -6.89 -11.21
CA ALA A 32 -9.43 -6.86 -10.62
C ALA A 32 -10.44 -6.11 -11.50
N MET A 33 -10.05 -5.00 -12.15
CA MET A 33 -10.91 -4.29 -13.11
C MET A 33 -11.35 -5.17 -14.28
N ARG A 34 -10.56 -6.19 -14.64
CA ARG A 34 -10.89 -7.10 -15.75
C ARG A 34 -11.63 -8.35 -15.30
N VAL A 35 -11.29 -8.89 -14.13
CA VAL A 35 -11.80 -10.18 -13.63
C VAL A 35 -13.14 -10.02 -12.91
N ILE A 36 -13.30 -9.03 -12.02
CA ILE A 36 -14.49 -8.91 -11.19
C ILE A 36 -15.74 -8.58 -12.03
N PRO A 37 -15.73 -7.63 -12.98
CA PRO A 37 -16.89 -7.37 -13.83
C PRO A 37 -17.33 -8.57 -14.65
N ALA A 38 -16.36 -9.37 -15.13
CA ALA A 38 -16.63 -10.57 -15.89
C ALA A 38 -17.25 -11.69 -15.02
N ALA A 39 -16.83 -11.80 -13.76
CA ALA A 39 -17.35 -12.80 -12.82
C ALA A 39 -18.78 -12.47 -12.34
N PHE A 40 -19.09 -11.19 -12.12
CA PHE A 40 -20.38 -10.74 -11.56
C PHE A 40 -21.35 -10.19 -12.60
N GLY A 41 -21.00 -10.19 -13.89
CA GLY A 41 -21.87 -9.78 -15.00
C GLY A 41 -22.24 -8.29 -15.05
N SER A 42 -21.56 -7.43 -14.28
CA SER A 42 -21.83 -6.00 -14.22
C SER A 42 -20.56 -5.16 -14.25
N ALA A 43 -20.54 -4.17 -15.15
CA ALA A 43 -19.43 -3.21 -15.28
C ALA A 43 -19.22 -2.36 -14.01
N TRP A 44 -20.23 -2.24 -13.15
CA TRP A 44 -20.15 -1.51 -11.87
C TRP A 44 -19.01 -2.04 -10.98
N TRP A 45 -18.75 -3.34 -11.03
CA TRP A 45 -17.68 -3.96 -10.25
C TRP A 45 -16.27 -3.52 -10.63
N ALA A 46 -16.09 -2.85 -11.77
CA ALA A 46 -14.80 -2.28 -12.16
C ALA A 46 -14.35 -1.19 -11.17
N LEU A 47 -15.29 -0.56 -10.46
CA LEU A 47 -15.01 0.45 -9.44
C LEU A 47 -14.17 -0.10 -8.28
N VAL A 48 -14.23 -1.40 -7.98
CA VAL A 48 -13.38 -2.03 -6.96
C VAL A 48 -11.90 -1.93 -7.37
N GLY A 49 -11.61 -2.20 -8.65
CA GLY A 49 -10.26 -2.05 -9.18
C GLY A 49 -9.83 -0.58 -9.29
N VAL A 50 -10.74 0.33 -9.62
CA VAL A 50 -10.45 1.79 -9.59
C VAL A 50 -10.10 2.25 -8.17
N ALA A 51 -10.86 1.80 -7.16
CA ALA A 51 -10.57 2.11 -5.76
C ALA A 51 -9.20 1.56 -5.32
N GLY A 52 -8.86 0.33 -5.73
CA GLY A 52 -7.54 -0.24 -5.51
C GLY A 52 -6.40 0.54 -6.18
N LEU A 53 -6.62 1.04 -7.41
CA LEU A 53 -5.67 1.91 -8.10
C LEU A 53 -5.44 3.23 -7.38
N ILE A 54 -6.52 3.86 -6.90
CA ILE A 54 -6.43 5.08 -6.08
C ILE A 54 -5.63 4.81 -4.80
N ALA A 55 -5.91 3.70 -4.11
CA ALA A 55 -5.16 3.30 -2.92
C ALA A 55 -3.68 3.08 -3.21
N SER A 56 -3.34 2.39 -4.31
CA SER A 56 -1.96 2.22 -4.77
C SER A 56 -1.24 3.56 -4.97
N ALA A 57 -1.88 4.53 -5.64
CA ALA A 57 -1.33 5.87 -5.80
C ALA A 57 -1.14 6.60 -4.46
N MET A 58 -2.10 6.47 -3.53
CA MET A 58 -1.99 7.04 -2.18
C MET A 58 -0.82 6.44 -1.40
N PHE A 59 -0.62 5.12 -1.44
CA PHE A 59 0.53 4.48 -0.79
C PHE A 59 1.87 4.91 -1.40
N TRP A 60 1.94 5.05 -2.73
CA TRP A 60 3.13 5.55 -3.40
C TRP A 60 3.48 6.98 -2.94
N LEU A 61 2.49 7.88 -2.94
CA LEU A 61 2.68 9.27 -2.52
C LEU A 61 3.01 9.37 -1.03
N GLY A 62 2.33 8.59 -0.18
CA GLY A 62 2.57 8.52 1.26
C GLY A 62 3.98 8.04 1.58
N ALA A 63 4.46 7.00 0.88
CA ALA A 63 5.82 6.49 1.02
C ALA A 63 6.87 7.53 0.60
N ARG A 64 6.64 8.23 -0.53
CA ARG A 64 7.53 9.29 -1.03
C ARG A 64 7.60 10.46 -0.05
N ARG A 65 6.47 10.87 0.53
CA ARG A 65 6.42 11.94 1.55
C ARG A 65 7.18 11.52 2.81
N ARG A 66 6.89 10.34 3.34
CA ARG A 66 7.58 9.78 4.51
C ARG A 66 9.09 9.72 4.29
N TYR A 67 9.55 9.28 3.12
CA TYR A 67 10.97 9.23 2.79
C TYR A 67 11.62 10.62 2.87
N ARG A 68 10.97 11.65 2.31
CA ARG A 68 11.48 13.03 2.39
C ARG A 68 11.56 13.53 3.82
N GLU A 69 10.50 13.32 4.62
CA GLU A 69 10.46 13.71 6.02
C GLU A 69 11.58 13.02 6.84
N VAL A 70 11.75 11.70 6.67
CA VAL A 70 12.82 10.95 7.34
C VAL A 70 14.19 11.50 6.96
N ASN A 71 14.42 11.76 5.66
CA ASN A 71 15.72 12.24 5.19
C ASN A 71 16.02 13.67 5.68
N GLU A 72 15.01 14.54 5.73
CA GLU A 72 15.15 15.90 6.28
C GLU A 72 15.44 15.89 7.79
N VAL A 73 14.76 15.05 8.56
CA VAL A 73 14.98 14.89 10.01
C VAL A 73 16.39 14.37 10.27
N LEU A 74 16.84 13.33 9.54
CA LEU A 74 18.19 12.80 9.68
C LEU A 74 19.26 13.82 9.28
N ALA A 75 19.03 14.61 8.23
CA ALA A 75 19.97 15.64 7.79
C ALA A 75 20.09 16.81 8.77
N ARG A 76 19.01 17.17 9.50
CA ARG A 76 18.99 18.32 10.42
C ARG A 76 19.33 17.94 11.87
N GLU A 77 18.79 16.84 12.35
CA GLU A 77 18.78 16.47 13.78
C GLU A 77 19.59 15.20 14.07
N GLY A 78 20.06 14.50 13.02
CA GLY A 78 20.75 13.21 13.16
C GLY A 78 19.86 12.17 13.86
N ASP A 79 20.47 11.31 14.66
CA ASP A 79 19.78 10.21 15.37
C ASP A 79 18.89 10.66 16.54
N ARG A 80 18.88 11.97 16.85
CA ARG A 80 18.05 12.55 17.93
C ARG A 80 16.69 13.04 17.47
N GLY A 81 16.45 13.07 16.16
CA GLY A 81 15.22 13.60 15.59
C GLY A 81 14.03 12.65 15.74
N ARG A 82 12.85 13.20 15.99
CA ARG A 82 11.61 12.41 16.10
C ARG A 82 11.21 11.88 14.72
N MET A 83 11.36 10.58 14.51
CA MET A 83 11.01 9.95 13.25
C MET A 83 9.50 9.96 12.98
N PRO A 84 9.05 10.07 11.72
CA PRO A 84 7.64 9.98 11.37
C PRO A 84 7.00 8.67 11.85
N GLY A 85 5.84 8.77 12.51
CA GLY A 85 5.14 7.63 13.13
C GLY A 85 4.64 6.56 12.14
N ALA A 86 4.10 5.45 12.65
CA ALA A 86 3.69 4.28 11.84
C ALA A 86 2.40 4.46 11.01
N GLY A 87 2.00 5.69 10.68
CA GLY A 87 0.71 5.99 10.05
C GLY A 87 0.50 5.28 8.70
N LEU A 88 1.55 5.15 7.89
CA LEU A 88 1.47 4.45 6.60
C LEU A 88 1.23 2.94 6.77
N LEU A 89 1.81 2.32 7.81
CA LEU A 89 1.56 0.92 8.15
C LEU A 89 0.13 0.72 8.65
N ILE A 90 -0.35 1.61 9.53
CA ILE A 90 -1.74 1.59 10.01
C ILE A 90 -2.71 1.70 8.83
N ALA A 91 -2.47 2.64 7.91
CA ALA A 91 -3.27 2.79 6.70
C ALA A 91 -3.28 1.53 5.83
N LEU A 92 -2.12 0.88 5.67
CA LEU A 92 -2.02 -0.40 4.94
C LEU A 92 -2.82 -1.51 5.64
N THR A 93 -2.68 -1.64 6.96
CA THR A 93 -3.43 -2.62 7.75
C THR A 93 -4.94 -2.41 7.59
N LEU A 94 -5.42 -1.18 7.79
CA LEU A 94 -6.84 -0.85 7.66
C LEU A 94 -7.36 -1.10 6.23
N PHE A 95 -6.57 -0.77 5.21
CA PHE A 95 -6.92 -1.03 3.82
C PHE A 95 -7.06 -2.53 3.55
N THR A 96 -6.07 -3.34 3.97
CA THR A 96 -6.11 -4.80 3.79
C THR A 96 -7.26 -5.45 4.56
N LEU A 97 -7.53 -4.97 5.78
CA LEU A 97 -8.66 -5.44 6.58
C LEU A 97 -10.00 -5.10 5.91
N GLY A 98 -10.16 -3.86 5.43
CA GLY A 98 -11.36 -3.45 4.71
C GLY A 98 -11.60 -4.26 3.44
N ALA A 99 -10.54 -4.52 2.67
CA ALA A 99 -10.60 -5.38 1.49
C ALA A 99 -11.00 -6.83 1.84
N ALA A 100 -10.45 -7.38 2.92
CA ALA A 100 -10.79 -8.72 3.41
C ALA A 100 -12.25 -8.81 3.85
N LEU A 101 -12.74 -7.84 4.62
CA LEU A 101 -14.13 -7.79 5.07
C LEU A 101 -15.11 -7.63 3.89
N LEU A 102 -14.78 -6.78 2.92
CA LEU A 102 -15.57 -6.62 1.70
C LEU A 102 -15.64 -7.93 0.91
N SER A 103 -14.49 -8.59 0.72
CA SER A 103 -14.42 -9.89 0.04
C SER A 103 -15.26 -10.95 0.78
N LEU A 104 -15.17 -11.00 2.11
CA LEU A 104 -15.94 -11.93 2.93
C LEU A 104 -17.44 -11.68 2.81
N ALA A 105 -17.88 -10.42 2.87
CA ALA A 105 -19.28 -10.05 2.70
C ALA A 105 -19.81 -10.48 1.32
N ILE A 106 -19.04 -10.23 0.25
CA ILE A 106 -19.41 -10.65 -1.11
C ILE A 106 -19.57 -12.17 -1.17
N VAL A 107 -18.60 -12.94 -0.66
CA VAL A 107 -18.68 -14.41 -0.66
C VAL A 107 -19.92 -14.90 0.10
N ILE A 108 -20.21 -14.34 1.29
CA ILE A 108 -21.39 -14.70 2.07
C ILE A 108 -22.67 -14.42 1.26
N THR A 109 -22.78 -13.24 0.66
CA THR A 109 -23.98 -12.87 -0.13
C THR A 109 -24.20 -13.78 -1.33
N VAL A 110 -23.12 -14.13 -2.04
CA VAL A 110 -23.19 -15.03 -3.21
C VAL A 110 -23.59 -16.44 -2.77
N VAL A 111 -22.98 -16.97 -1.70
CA VAL A 111 -23.31 -18.31 -1.18
C VAL A 111 -24.74 -18.37 -0.66
N SER A 112 -25.24 -17.32 -0.01
CA SER A 112 -26.62 -17.27 0.48
C SER A 112 -27.68 -17.15 -0.62
N ALA A 113 -27.27 -16.78 -1.84
CA ALA A 113 -28.16 -16.62 -2.99
C ALA A 113 -28.29 -17.89 -3.86
N VAL A 114 -27.49 -18.93 -3.58
CA VAL A 114 -27.50 -20.24 -4.24
C VAL A 114 -28.30 -21.23 -3.40
#